data_AF-A0A563VZY9-F1
#
_entry.id   AF-A0A563VZY9-F1
#
_cell.length_a   1.000
_cell.length_b   1.000
_cell.length_c   1.000
_cell.angle_alpha   90.00
_cell.angle_beta   90.00
_cell.angle_gamma   90.00
#
_symmetry.space_group_name_H-M   'P 1'
#
loop_
_entity.id
_entity.type
_entity.pdbx_description
1 polymer ?
#
loop_
_entity_poly.entity_id
_entity_poly.type
_entity_poly.pdbx_seq_one_letter_code
_entity_poly.pdbx_strand_id
1 'polypeptide(L)'
;MTEQWIVDLYGQRNWVEVFYREAKGWLGLKEYQVREKKSLQRHFILVFCAYTFILWHKLTGGLRRRWANKPLDTFPEALEAFRTAMSFRFVDWLNKNRDVFIANRSQFRLCLGIIFV
;
A
#
# COMPACT_ATOMS: atom_id res chain seq x y z
N MET A 1 -9.28 -17.75 -35.14
CA MET A 1 -9.54 -17.67 -33.68
C MET A 1 -9.23 -19.04 -33.09
N THR A 2 -8.02 -19.24 -32.60
CA THR A 2 -7.49 -20.50 -32.05
C THR A 2 -8.00 -20.76 -30.62
N GLU A 3 -8.51 -21.95 -30.31
CA GLU A 3 -9.09 -22.31 -28.99
C GLU A 3 -8.24 -21.91 -27.76
N GLN A 4 -6.92 -21.82 -27.93
CA GLN A 4 -5.97 -21.32 -26.93
C GLN A 4 -6.26 -19.87 -26.47
N TRP A 5 -6.71 -18.96 -27.35
CA TRP A 5 -6.99 -17.56 -26.96
C TRP A 5 -8.14 -17.48 -25.94
N ILE A 6 -9.09 -18.41 -26.01
CA ILE A 6 -10.22 -18.49 -25.08
C ILE A 6 -9.67 -18.89 -23.71
N VAL A 7 -8.87 -19.94 -23.65
CA VAL A 7 -8.28 -20.42 -22.38
C VAL A 7 -7.42 -19.34 -21.72
N ASP A 8 -6.59 -18.64 -22.51
CA ASP A 8 -5.76 -17.54 -22.00
C ASP A 8 -6.59 -16.37 -21.47
N LEU A 9 -7.66 -15.98 -22.19
CA LEU A 9 -8.56 -14.93 -21.77
C LEU A 9 -9.31 -15.29 -20.47
N TYR A 10 -9.76 -16.54 -20.36
CA TYR A 10 -10.40 -17.03 -19.13
C TYR A 10 -9.40 -17.13 -17.97
N GLY A 11 -8.12 -17.42 -18.24
CA GLY A 11 -7.05 -17.42 -17.23
C GLY A 11 -6.83 -16.05 -16.58
N GLN A 12 -6.98 -14.96 -17.34
CA GLN A 12 -6.84 -13.59 -16.81
C GLN A 12 -7.92 -13.23 -15.78
N ARG A 13 -9.06 -13.93 -15.76
CA ARG A 13 -10.18 -13.65 -14.84
C ARG A 13 -9.82 -13.88 -13.37
N ASN A 14 -8.93 -14.84 -13.10
CA ASN A 14 -8.49 -15.16 -11.73
C ASN A 14 -7.77 -13.98 -11.05
N TRP A 15 -7.13 -13.11 -11.83
CA TRP A 15 -6.40 -11.96 -11.30
C TRP A 15 -7.30 -11.00 -10.51
N VAL A 16 -8.55 -10.83 -10.93
CA VAL A 16 -9.53 -9.99 -10.23
C VAL A 16 -9.80 -10.54 -8.82
N GLU A 17 -9.92 -11.86 -8.67
CA GLU A 17 -10.16 -12.49 -7.38
C GLU A 17 -8.94 -12.37 -6.45
N VAL A 18 -7.73 -12.54 -7.00
CA VAL A 18 -6.48 -12.32 -6.26
C VAL A 18 -6.39 -10.88 -5.77
N PHE A 19 -6.68 -9.89 -6.64
CA PHE A 19 -6.74 -8.48 -6.29
C PHE A 19 -7.71 -8.24 -5.12
N TYR A 20 -8.95 -8.73 -5.21
CA TYR A 20 -9.93 -8.53 -4.14
C TYR A 20 -9.50 -9.16 -2.81
N ARG A 21 -8.87 -10.34 -2.85
CA ARG A 21 -8.36 -11.02 -1.65
C ARG A 21 -7.23 -10.22 -0.99
N GLU A 22 -6.28 -9.74 -1.77
CA GLU A 22 -5.14 -8.96 -1.27
C GLU A 22 -5.58 -7.58 -0.78
N ALA A 23 -6.42 -6.88 -1.53
CA ALA A 23 -6.88 -5.54 -1.16
C ALA A 23 -7.79 -5.58 0.08
N LYS A 24 -8.67 -6.58 0.21
CA LYS A 24 -9.49 -6.75 1.41
C LYS A 24 -8.67 -7.20 2.63
N GLY A 25 -7.64 -8.02 2.41
CA GLY A 25 -6.81 -8.56 3.49
C GLY A 25 -5.80 -7.55 4.04
N TRP A 26 -5.05 -6.88 3.17
CA TRP A 26 -3.88 -6.07 3.56
C TRP A 26 -4.10 -4.55 3.49
N LEU A 27 -5.02 -4.09 2.64
CA LEU A 27 -5.26 -2.65 2.40
C LEU A 27 -6.48 -2.11 3.18
N GLY A 28 -7.06 -2.90 4.09
CA GLY A 28 -8.11 -2.43 5.01
C GLY A 28 -9.49 -2.21 4.36
N LEU A 29 -9.73 -2.73 3.16
CA LEU A 29 -11.03 -2.61 2.46
C LEU A 29 -12.22 -3.17 3.28
N LYS A 30 -11.95 -4.08 4.22
CA LYS A 30 -12.95 -4.65 5.15
C LYS A 30 -13.17 -3.79 6.41
N GLU A 31 -12.18 -3.00 6.79
CA GLU A 31 -12.16 -2.19 8.03
C GLU A 31 -12.91 -0.87 7.86
N TYR A 32 -13.25 -0.52 6.62
CA TYR A 32 -13.99 0.69 6.30
C TYR A 32 -15.46 0.61 6.74
N GLN A 33 -15.78 1.21 7.89
CA GLN A 33 -17.13 1.24 8.50
C GLN A 33 -17.95 2.50 8.16
N VAL A 34 -17.43 3.42 7.34
CA VAL A 34 -18.06 4.73 7.11
C VAL A 34 -19.21 4.63 6.10
N ARG A 35 -20.39 5.12 6.50
CA ARG A 35 -21.69 4.93 5.83
C ARG A 35 -21.99 5.96 4.72
N GLU A 36 -21.11 6.95 4.51
CA GLU A 36 -21.29 8.00 3.48
C GLU A 36 -20.71 7.62 2.11
N LYS A 37 -21.52 7.79 1.05
CA LYS A 37 -21.16 7.44 -0.34
C LYS A 37 -19.91 8.16 -0.85
N LYS A 38 -19.74 9.46 -0.55
CA LYS A 38 -18.58 10.26 -0.99
C LYS A 38 -17.28 9.79 -0.35
N SER A 39 -17.32 9.53 0.96
CA SER A 39 -16.16 9.04 1.70
C SER A 39 -15.77 7.64 1.20
N LEU A 40 -16.77 6.78 0.94
CA LEU A 40 -16.56 5.45 0.36
C LEU A 40 -15.86 5.53 -1.00
N GLN A 41 -16.32 6.40 -1.91
CA GLN A 41 -15.65 6.60 -3.21
C GLN A 41 -14.19 7.04 -3.06
N ARG A 42 -13.89 7.96 -2.15
CA ARG A 42 -12.51 8.40 -1.89
C ARG A 42 -11.65 7.26 -1.36
N HIS A 43 -12.18 6.47 -0.43
CA HIS A 43 -11.48 5.30 0.10
C HIS A 43 -11.20 4.28 -1.00
N PHE A 44 -12.20 3.97 -1.85
CA PHE A 44 -12.00 3.09 -3.00
C PHE A 44 -10.88 3.60 -3.92
N ILE A 45 -10.90 4.88 -4.32
CA ILE A 45 -9.86 5.45 -5.19
C ILE A 45 -8.48 5.34 -4.54
N LEU A 46 -8.37 5.60 -3.23
CA LEU A 46 -7.10 5.49 -2.50
C LEU A 46 -6.59 4.05 -2.45
N VAL A 47 -7.47 3.08 -2.18
CA VAL A 47 -7.09 1.66 -2.15
C VAL A 47 -6.65 1.18 -3.53
N PHE A 48 -7.37 1.55 -4.59
CA PHE A 48 -6.98 1.24 -5.97
C PHE A 48 -5.62 1.87 -6.33
N CYS A 49 -5.40 3.13 -5.96
CA CYS A 49 -4.14 3.84 -6.22
C CYS A 49 -2.97 3.21 -5.44
N ALA A 50 -3.16 2.87 -4.17
CA ALA A 50 -2.14 2.22 -3.37
C ALA A 50 -1.78 0.84 -3.94
N TYR A 51 -2.78 0.05 -4.34
CA TYR A 51 -2.55 -1.28 -4.92
C TYR A 51 -1.77 -1.22 -6.23
N THR A 52 -2.17 -0.37 -7.17
CA THR A 52 -1.47 -0.23 -8.46
C THR A 52 -0.05 0.28 -8.26
N PHE A 53 0.18 1.17 -7.29
CA PHE A 53 1.50 1.66 -6.94
C PHE A 53 2.41 0.53 -6.40
N ILE A 54 1.91 -0.30 -5.48
CA ILE A 54 2.66 -1.44 -4.93
C ILE A 54 2.96 -2.46 -6.03
N LEU A 55 2.00 -2.75 -6.90
CA LEU A 55 2.17 -3.69 -8.01
C LEU A 55 3.22 -3.19 -9.01
N TRP A 56 3.18 -1.90 -9.36
CA TRP A 56 4.18 -1.28 -10.23
C TRP A 56 5.60 -1.38 -9.63
N HIS A 57 5.71 -1.15 -8.33
CA HIS A 57 6.96 -1.24 -7.60
C HIS A 57 7.53 -2.66 -7.52
N LYS A 58 6.65 -3.66 -7.44
CA LYS A 58 7.01 -5.08 -7.53
C LYS A 58 7.59 -5.42 -8.90
N LEU A 59 6.93 -5.01 -9.98
CA LEU A 59 7.36 -5.27 -11.36
C LEU A 59 8.66 -4.53 -11.72
N THR A 60 8.81 -3.30 -11.25
CA THR A 60 10.00 -2.46 -11.53
C THR A 60 11.20 -2.85 -10.67
N GLY A 61 10.99 -3.60 -9.57
CA GLY A 61 12.06 -3.99 -8.64
C GLY A 61 12.70 -2.81 -7.89
N GLY A 62 12.10 -1.62 -7.94
CA GLY A 62 12.68 -0.38 -7.40
C GLY A 62 12.89 -0.41 -5.89
N LEU A 63 12.04 -1.12 -5.13
CA LEU A 63 12.22 -1.32 -3.70
C LEU A 63 13.30 -2.36 -3.38
N ARG A 64 13.52 -3.35 -4.25
CA ARG A 64 14.51 -4.40 -4.06
C ARG A 64 15.95 -3.85 -4.02
N ARG A 65 16.24 -2.78 -4.74
CA ARG A 65 17.60 -2.20 -4.76
C ARG A 65 17.96 -1.42 -3.49
N ARG A 66 16.98 -0.90 -2.74
CA ARG A 66 17.24 0.07 -1.67
C ARG A 66 16.68 -0.31 -0.30
N TRP A 67 15.66 -1.15 -0.26
CA TRP A 67 14.88 -1.40 0.97
C TRP A 67 14.65 -2.90 1.27
N ALA A 68 15.07 -3.82 0.40
CA ALA A 68 14.96 -5.26 0.65
C ALA A 68 16.14 -6.03 0.05
N ASN A 69 16.88 -6.78 0.88
CA ASN A 69 17.94 -7.68 0.41
C ASN A 69 17.42 -9.02 -0.14
N LYS A 70 16.09 -9.23 -0.12
CA LYS A 70 15.40 -10.45 -0.53
C LYS A 70 14.52 -10.18 -1.76
N PRO A 71 14.23 -11.21 -2.58
CA PRO A 71 13.25 -11.05 -3.66
C PRO A 71 11.87 -10.74 -3.06
N LEU A 72 11.15 -9.78 -3.67
CA LEU A 72 9.82 -9.32 -3.25
C LEU A 72 8.79 -10.01 -4.15
N ASP A 73 8.67 -11.32 -4.01
CA ASP A 73 7.88 -12.15 -4.94
C ASP A 73 6.40 -12.16 -4.58
N THR A 74 6.05 -11.81 -3.34
CA THR A 74 4.66 -11.73 -2.88
C THR A 74 4.22 -10.28 -2.63
N PHE A 75 2.91 -10.02 -2.75
CA PHE A 75 2.32 -8.72 -2.43
C PHE A 75 2.61 -8.24 -0.99
N PRO A 76 2.44 -9.06 0.07
CA PRO A 76 2.71 -8.61 1.45
C PRO A 76 4.18 -8.24 1.69
N GLU A 77 5.13 -8.94 1.09
CA GLU A 77 6.55 -8.57 1.19
C GLU A 77 6.82 -7.21 0.55
N ALA A 78 6.22 -6.95 -0.62
CA ALA A 78 6.33 -5.65 -1.28
C ALA A 78 5.70 -4.53 -0.45
N LEU A 79 4.55 -4.80 0.20
CA LEU A 79 3.89 -3.87 1.10
C LEU A 79 4.72 -3.58 2.35
N GLU A 80 5.31 -4.59 2.98
CA GLU A 80 6.19 -4.42 4.16
C GLU A 80 7.47 -3.64 3.82
N ALA A 81 8.09 -3.93 2.67
CA ALA A 81 9.22 -3.16 2.19
C ALA A 81 8.83 -1.68 1.93
N PHE A 82 7.64 -1.45 1.38
CA PHE A 82 7.12 -0.10 1.17
C PHE A 82 6.86 0.64 2.48
N ARG A 83 6.22 -0.02 3.46
CA ARG A 83 5.98 0.52 4.80
C ARG A 83 7.31 0.89 5.47
N THR A 84 8.30 0.00 5.38
CA THR A 84 9.65 0.25 5.91
C THR A 84 10.29 1.49 5.26
N ALA A 85 10.24 1.60 3.93
CA ALA A 85 10.76 2.76 3.20
C ALA A 85 10.07 4.07 3.60
N MET A 86 8.74 4.03 3.77
CA MET A 86 7.95 5.18 4.23
C MET A 86 8.33 5.60 5.65
N SER A 87 8.50 4.64 6.57
CA SER A 87 8.94 4.89 7.94
C SER A 87 10.32 5.54 7.98
N PHE A 88 11.28 5.05 7.19
CA PHE A 88 12.62 5.67 7.12
C PHE A 88 12.57 7.11 6.59
N ARG A 89 11.79 7.36 5.52
CA ARG A 89 11.62 8.73 5.00
C ARG A 89 10.93 9.65 6.00
N PHE A 90 9.96 9.12 6.74
CA PHE A 90 9.26 9.87 7.78
C PHE A 90 10.21 10.24 8.94
N VAL A 91 11.03 9.29 9.41
CA VAL A 91 12.04 9.55 10.45
C VAL A 91 13.11 10.53 9.98
N ASP A 92 13.59 10.42 8.73
CA ASP A 92 14.53 11.38 8.14
C ASP A 92 13.92 12.78 8.06
N TRP A 93 12.66 12.89 7.63
CA TRP A 93 11.92 14.15 7.61
C TRP A 93 11.74 14.74 9.03
N LEU A 94 11.38 13.91 10.01
CA LEU A 94 11.26 14.32 11.41
C LEU A 94 12.58 14.85 11.98
N ASN A 95 13.69 14.21 11.63
CA ASN A 95 15.01 14.66 12.07
C ASN A 95 15.38 16.03 11.46
N LYS A 96 14.97 16.29 10.22
CA LYS A 96 15.21 17.57 9.53
C LYS A 96 14.30 18.71 9.99
N ASN A 97 13.06 18.40 10.42
CA ASN A 97 12.04 19.39 10.81
C ASN A 97 11.69 19.27 12.30
N ARG A 98 12.73 19.09 13.13
CA ARG A 98 12.59 18.83 14.57
C ARG A 98 11.94 20.02 15.29
N ASP A 99 12.20 21.23 14.82
CA ASP A 99 11.63 22.50 15.26
C ASP A 99 10.11 22.56 15.05
N VAL A 100 9.62 22.17 13.87
CA VAL A 100 8.17 22.11 13.55
C VAL A 100 7.45 21.11 14.47
N PHE A 101 8.11 19.99 14.77
CA PHE A 101 7.57 18.98 15.69
C PHE A 101 7.54 19.48 17.14
N ILE A 102 8.56 20.19 17.60
CA ILE A 102 8.60 20.77 18.95
C ILE A 102 7.51 21.84 19.10
N ALA A 103 7.32 22.68 18.07
CA ALA A 103 6.28 23.72 18.04
C ALA A 103 4.85 23.16 18.09
N ASN A 104 4.61 21.98 17.51
CA ASN A 104 3.28 21.35 17.41
C ASN A 104 3.16 20.05 18.23
N ARG A 105 3.88 19.96 19.35
CA ARG A 105 4.03 18.75 20.18
C ARG A 105 2.70 18.12 20.63
N SER A 106 1.68 18.94 20.89
CA SER A 106 0.35 18.50 21.34
C SER A 106 -0.44 17.79 20.23
N GLN A 107 -0.30 18.24 18.98
CA GLN A 107 -1.04 17.70 17.83
C GLN A 107 -0.40 16.41 17.30
N PHE A 108 0.93 16.32 17.30
CA PHE A 108 1.64 15.13 16.80
C PHE A 108 1.69 13.95 17.79
N ARG A 109 1.47 14.18 19.09
CA ARG A 109 1.46 13.11 20.12
C ARG A 109 0.37 12.06 19.83
N LEU A 110 -0.76 12.49 19.31
CA LEU A 110 -1.87 11.62 18.88
C LEU A 110 -1.53 10.85 17.60
N CYS A 111 -0.83 11.47 16.64
CA CYS A 111 -0.50 10.84 15.37
C CYS A 111 0.62 9.79 15.50
N LEU A 112 1.61 10.01 16.36
CA LEU A 112 2.70 9.05 16.56
C LEU A 112 2.24 7.75 17.22
N GLY A 113 1.22 7.81 18.09
CA GLY A 113 0.60 6.62 18.68
C GLY A 113 -0.10 5.71 17.66
N ILE A 114 -0.44 6.23 16.49
CA ILE A 114 -1.11 5.49 15.40
C ILE A 114 -0.09 4.96 14.36
N ILE A 115 1.11 5.54 14.30
CA ILE A 115 2.15 5.15 13.33
C ILE A 115 3.05 4.02 13.86
N PHE A 116 3.14 3.85 15.19
CA PHE A 116 4.02 2.87 15.86
C PHE A 116 3.28 1.70 16.55
N VAL A 117 1.96 1.62 16.42
CA VAL A 117 1.14 0.43 16.78
C VAL A 117 0.76 -0.27 15.49
#